data_AF-A0A2A2W5V0-F1
#
_entry.id   AF-A0A2A2W5V0-F1
#
_cell.length_a   1.000
_cell.length_b   1.000
_cell.length_c   1.000
_cell.angle_alpha   90.00
_cell.angle_beta   90.00
_cell.angle_gamma   90.00
#
_symmetry.space_group_name_H-M   'P 1'
#
loop_
_entity.id
_entity.type
_entity.pdbx_description
1 polymer ?
#
loop_
_entity_poly.entity_id
_entity_poly.type
_entity_poly.pdbx_seq_one_letter_code
_entity_poly.pdbx_strand_id
1 'polypeptide(L)'
;MRSAETDGEALMGLFDALFGSKKRTNVEIVPDHIWMTTDAKFAGLATEAGERSRSATVAILLVAHFPDVLARLEELSNHQTWSVPCMAVLASHLNADLATSLSLDESAMIDVIVGERHPLPSVDDRLEAFADELPCRCRFSHHLSLEDAVIEVFAGDWIKSVLTKLGMNEDEAIKSQMVSRRIRQKQQKIEGRAFGTVDAESAAAWLEKNCPELRNT
;
A
#
# COMPACT_ATOMS: atom_id res chain seq x y z
N MET A 1 -26.67 24.49 -40.17
CA MET A 1 -25.74 24.44 -39.02
C MET A 1 -25.67 23.01 -38.51
N ARG A 2 -24.76 22.20 -39.05
CA ARG A 2 -24.34 20.88 -38.54
C ARG A 2 -23.01 20.57 -39.24
N SER A 3 -21.89 20.89 -38.60
CA SER A 3 -20.56 20.32 -38.89
C SER A 3 -19.56 21.01 -37.97
N ALA A 4 -19.30 20.40 -36.82
CA ALA A 4 -18.18 20.72 -35.93
C ALA A 4 -17.86 19.58 -34.95
N GLU A 5 -18.78 18.64 -34.73
CA GLU A 5 -18.60 17.53 -33.77
C GLU A 5 -17.84 16.31 -34.33
N THR A 6 -17.73 16.14 -35.66
CA THR A 6 -17.12 14.94 -36.28
C THR A 6 -15.59 14.92 -36.33
N ASP A 7 -14.93 16.06 -36.18
CA ASP A 7 -13.46 16.13 -36.36
C ASP A 7 -12.68 15.78 -35.08
N GLY A 8 -13.31 15.94 -33.90
CA GLY A 8 -12.67 15.63 -32.61
C GLY A 8 -12.59 14.14 -32.29
N GLU A 9 -13.62 13.36 -32.65
CA GLU A 9 -13.66 11.92 -32.42
C GLU A 9 -12.69 11.16 -33.34
N ALA A 10 -12.56 11.59 -34.59
CA ALA A 10 -11.61 11.02 -35.54
C ALA A 10 -10.15 11.21 -35.10
N LEU A 11 -9.85 12.36 -34.46
CA LEU A 11 -8.52 12.68 -33.95
C LEU A 11 -8.21 11.90 -32.66
N MET A 12 -9.17 11.76 -31.75
CA MET A 12 -9.04 10.88 -30.57
C MET A 12 -8.79 9.41 -30.97
N GLY A 13 -9.55 8.88 -31.93
CA GLY A 13 -9.39 7.51 -32.42
C GLY A 13 -8.03 7.26 -33.10
N LEU A 14 -7.45 8.27 -33.75
CA LEU A 14 -6.13 8.17 -34.36
C LEU A 14 -5.01 8.16 -33.30
N PHE A 15 -5.15 8.94 -32.22
CA PHE A 15 -4.21 8.95 -31.10
C PHE A 15 -4.24 7.63 -30.31
N ASP A 16 -5.41 7.08 -30.03
CA ASP A 16 -5.54 5.78 -29.36
C ASP A 16 -4.99 4.62 -30.21
N ALA A 17 -5.11 4.69 -31.54
CA ALA A 17 -4.52 3.70 -32.45
C ALA A 17 -2.99 3.81 -32.58
N LEU A 18 -2.44 5.02 -32.48
CA LEU A 18 -0.98 5.27 -32.58
C LEU A 18 -0.23 5.03 -31.26
N PHE A 19 -0.88 5.30 -30.12
CA PHE A 19 -0.22 5.28 -28.80
C PHE A 19 -0.80 4.25 -27.83
N GLY A 20 -1.88 3.56 -28.21
CA GLY A 20 -2.68 2.73 -27.31
C GLY A 20 -3.45 3.60 -26.32
N SER A 21 -4.76 3.36 -26.18
CA SER A 21 -5.51 3.95 -25.06
C SER A 21 -4.98 3.34 -23.76
N LYS A 22 -4.07 4.04 -23.07
CA LYS A 22 -3.55 3.57 -21.77
C LYS A 22 -4.74 3.56 -20.81
N LYS A 23 -5.23 2.37 -20.43
CA LYS A 23 -6.34 2.21 -19.48
C LYS A 23 -6.02 3.09 -18.26
N ARG A 24 -6.94 4.01 -17.91
CA ARG A 24 -6.77 4.80 -16.68
C ARG A 24 -6.81 3.82 -15.52
N THR A 25 -5.75 3.82 -14.71
CA THR A 25 -5.69 2.99 -13.50
C THR A 25 -6.88 3.27 -12.58
N ASN A 26 -7.39 2.23 -11.95
CA ASN A 26 -8.42 2.29 -10.92
C ASN A 26 -7.82 2.64 -9.55
N VAL A 27 -6.49 2.60 -9.41
CA VAL A 27 -5.76 2.78 -8.15
C VAL A 27 -5.19 4.20 -8.02
N GLU A 28 -5.55 4.85 -6.93
CA GLU A 28 -4.87 6.05 -6.43
C GLU A 28 -3.88 5.64 -5.33
N ILE A 29 -2.59 5.62 -5.66
CA ILE A 29 -1.52 5.35 -4.68
C ILE A 29 -1.15 6.66 -3.98
N VAL A 30 -1.42 6.72 -2.67
CA VAL A 30 -1.01 7.86 -1.84
C VAL A 30 0.41 7.65 -1.29
N PRO A 31 1.14 8.72 -0.89
CA PRO A 31 2.44 8.56 -0.25
C PRO A 31 2.35 7.68 1.00
N ASP A 32 3.45 7.01 1.33
CA ASP A 32 3.54 6.20 2.55
C ASP A 32 3.38 7.08 3.79
N HIS A 33 2.73 6.52 4.81
CA HIS A 33 2.59 7.11 6.14
C HIS A 33 3.70 6.57 7.01
N ILE A 34 4.71 7.41 7.29
CA ILE A 34 5.91 6.98 8.01
C ILE A 34 5.86 7.52 9.43
N TRP A 35 5.78 6.60 10.40
CA TRP A 35 5.58 6.86 11.82
C TRP A 35 6.85 6.64 12.64
N MET A 36 6.94 7.28 13.80
CA MET A 36 8.14 7.18 14.65
C MET A 36 8.25 5.79 15.26
N THR A 37 7.14 5.29 15.79
CA THR A 37 7.06 4.00 16.49
C THR A 37 5.99 3.12 15.86
N THR A 38 6.05 1.83 16.17
CA THR A 38 5.05 0.85 15.76
C THR A 38 3.68 1.13 16.38
N ASP A 39 3.65 1.59 17.64
CA ASP A 39 2.38 1.96 18.28
C ASP A 39 1.73 3.17 17.60
N ALA A 40 2.51 4.20 17.28
CA ALA A 40 2.04 5.36 16.52
C ALA A 40 1.53 4.95 15.13
N LYS A 41 2.21 4.00 14.47
CA LYS A 41 1.79 3.43 13.18
C LYS A 41 0.39 2.85 13.25
N PHE A 42 0.11 1.99 14.22
CA PHE A 42 -1.20 1.33 14.34
C PHE A 42 -2.30 2.29 14.83
N ALA A 43 -1.98 3.22 15.75
CA ALA A 43 -2.92 4.27 16.17
C ALA A 43 -3.32 5.19 15.00
N GLY A 44 -2.33 5.56 14.18
CA GLY A 44 -2.54 6.36 12.98
C GLY A 44 -3.31 5.64 11.89
N LEU A 45 -3.02 4.35 11.68
CA LEU A 45 -3.76 3.48 10.76
C LEU A 45 -5.23 3.38 11.17
N ALA A 46 -5.51 3.17 12.46
CA ALA A 46 -6.88 3.13 12.99
C ALA A 46 -7.61 4.48 12.80
N THR A 47 -6.90 5.59 13.01
CA THR A 47 -7.43 6.95 12.78
C THR A 47 -7.80 7.15 11.32
N GLU A 48 -6.90 6.84 10.39
CA GLU A 48 -7.16 6.94 8.95
C GLU A 48 -8.31 6.03 8.51
N ALA A 49 -8.34 4.77 8.96
CA ALA A 49 -9.46 3.88 8.67
C ALA A 49 -10.79 4.46 9.20
N GLY A 50 -10.77 5.12 10.36
CA GLY A 50 -11.97 5.72 10.95
C GLY A 50 -12.48 6.94 10.18
N GLU A 51 -11.56 7.76 9.67
CA GLU A 51 -11.87 8.88 8.77
C GLU A 51 -12.40 8.39 7.43
N ARG A 52 -11.72 7.42 6.82
CA ARG A 52 -12.12 6.81 5.53
C ARG A 52 -13.46 6.13 5.63
N SER A 53 -13.77 5.45 6.75
CA SER A 53 -15.06 4.78 6.95
C SER A 53 -16.26 5.73 6.91
N ARG A 54 -16.04 7.01 7.23
CA ARG A 54 -17.06 8.08 7.23
C ARG A 54 -17.06 8.89 5.93
N SER A 55 -16.31 8.45 4.93
CA SER A 55 -16.12 9.10 3.63
C SER A 55 -16.95 8.40 2.54
N ALA A 56 -16.54 8.54 1.27
CA ALA A 56 -17.20 7.94 0.11
C ALA A 56 -16.90 6.44 -0.07
N THR A 57 -16.10 5.85 0.82
CA THR A 57 -15.70 4.44 0.72
C THR A 57 -16.89 3.53 1.05
N VAL A 58 -16.96 2.37 0.40
CA VAL A 58 -17.98 1.34 0.69
C VAL A 58 -17.43 0.19 1.53
N ALA A 59 -16.11 0.02 1.57
CA ALA A 59 -15.41 -0.98 2.36
C ALA A 59 -13.95 -0.57 2.58
N ILE A 60 -13.39 -1.02 3.71
CA ILE A 60 -11.97 -0.88 4.04
C ILE A 60 -11.34 -2.27 4.12
N LEU A 61 -10.22 -2.44 3.42
CA LEU A 61 -9.37 -3.61 3.51
C LEU A 61 -8.09 -3.22 4.24
N LEU A 62 -7.93 -3.73 5.45
CA LEU A 62 -6.69 -3.67 6.20
C LEU A 62 -5.83 -4.86 5.76
N VAL A 63 -4.73 -4.60 5.08
CA VAL A 63 -3.92 -5.66 4.44
C VAL A 63 -2.60 -5.82 5.17
N ALA A 64 -2.25 -7.05 5.49
CA ALA A 64 -0.94 -7.43 6.00
C ALA A 64 -0.20 -8.29 4.97
N HIS A 65 1.12 -8.17 4.90
CA HIS A 65 1.94 -9.13 4.17
C HIS A 65 2.31 -10.32 5.06
N PHE A 66 2.42 -10.10 6.37
CA PHE A 66 2.84 -11.11 7.35
C PHE A 66 1.79 -11.37 8.44
N PRO A 67 1.73 -12.60 8.99
CA PRO A 67 0.80 -12.98 10.05
C PRO A 67 0.86 -12.12 11.33
N ASP A 68 2.03 -11.65 11.74
CA ASP A 68 2.19 -10.82 12.93
C ASP A 68 1.47 -9.46 12.79
N VAL A 69 1.59 -8.82 11.63
CA VAL A 69 0.85 -7.60 11.30
C VAL A 69 -0.62 -7.89 11.12
N LEU A 70 -0.99 -9.03 10.51
CA LEU A 70 -2.38 -9.44 10.38
C LEU A 70 -3.08 -9.49 11.74
N ALA A 71 -2.47 -10.14 12.73
CA ALA A 71 -3.06 -10.27 14.07
C ALA A 71 -3.39 -8.90 14.67
N ARG A 72 -2.51 -7.90 14.46
CA ARG A 72 -2.73 -6.51 14.91
C ARG A 72 -3.85 -5.82 14.13
N LEU A 73 -3.94 -6.05 12.82
CA LEU A 73 -5.03 -5.50 12.00
C LEU A 73 -6.38 -6.15 12.35
N GLU A 74 -6.41 -7.44 12.69
CA GLU A 74 -7.60 -8.15 13.16
C GLU A 74 -8.07 -7.63 14.52
N GLU A 75 -7.16 -7.35 15.45
CA GLU A 75 -7.48 -6.65 16.70
C GLU A 75 -8.18 -5.32 16.40
N LEU A 76 -7.63 -4.52 15.49
CA LEU A 76 -8.22 -3.24 15.09
C LEU A 76 -9.60 -3.40 14.44
N SER A 77 -9.74 -4.33 13.48
CA SER A 77 -11.01 -4.53 12.77
C SER A 77 -12.12 -5.01 13.69
N ASN A 78 -11.79 -5.85 14.68
CA ASN A 78 -12.77 -6.48 15.57
C ASN A 78 -13.14 -5.64 16.79
N HIS A 79 -12.26 -4.76 17.27
CA HIS A 79 -12.48 -3.98 18.49
C HIS A 79 -13.15 -2.62 18.25
N GLN A 80 -13.20 -2.15 17.00
CA GLN A 80 -13.77 -0.85 16.66
C GLN A 80 -15.03 -1.01 15.81
N THR A 81 -16.04 -0.16 16.08
CA THR A 81 -17.21 -0.06 15.21
C THR A 81 -16.87 0.85 14.04
N TRP A 82 -17.01 0.33 12.83
CA TRP A 82 -16.78 1.05 11.58
C TRP A 82 -18.10 1.43 10.92
N SER A 83 -18.12 2.55 10.19
CA SER A 83 -19.29 2.98 9.43
C SER A 83 -19.52 2.14 8.15
N VAL A 84 -18.52 1.39 7.73
CA VAL A 84 -18.52 0.47 6.59
C VAL A 84 -17.84 -0.84 7.00
N PRO A 85 -18.04 -1.96 6.26
CA PRO A 85 -17.25 -3.16 6.48
C PRO A 85 -15.75 -2.86 6.46
N CYS A 86 -15.05 -3.25 7.53
CA CYS A 86 -13.60 -3.12 7.66
C CYS A 86 -13.05 -4.51 7.95
N MET A 87 -12.23 -5.04 7.06
CA MET A 87 -11.75 -6.43 7.11
C MET A 87 -10.23 -6.47 7.10
N ALA A 88 -9.65 -7.25 8.01
CA ALA A 88 -8.23 -7.56 8.00
C ALA A 88 -7.97 -8.84 7.18
N VAL A 89 -6.93 -8.82 6.34
CA VAL A 89 -6.63 -9.94 5.42
C VAL A 89 -5.14 -9.99 5.04
N LEU A 90 -4.63 -11.20 4.80
CA LEU A 90 -3.30 -11.37 4.21
C LEU A 90 -3.33 -11.03 2.72
N ALA A 91 -2.31 -10.31 2.26
CA ALA A 91 -2.12 -9.98 0.85
C ALA A 91 -2.12 -11.23 -0.04
N SER A 92 -1.57 -12.35 0.45
CA SER A 92 -1.54 -13.64 -0.26
C SER A 92 -2.92 -14.30 -0.42
N HIS A 93 -3.92 -13.87 0.35
CA HIS A 93 -5.29 -14.39 0.29
C HIS A 93 -6.22 -13.51 -0.56
N LEU A 94 -5.76 -12.33 -0.99
CA LEU A 94 -6.52 -11.46 -1.88
C LEU A 94 -6.57 -12.08 -3.28
N ASN A 95 -7.79 -12.30 -3.76
CA ASN A 95 -8.05 -12.90 -5.07
C ASN A 95 -9.34 -12.32 -5.67
N ALA A 96 -9.63 -12.66 -6.92
CA ALA A 96 -10.77 -12.12 -7.66
C ALA A 96 -12.14 -12.37 -6.99
N ASP A 97 -12.26 -13.39 -6.13
CA ASP A 97 -13.51 -13.70 -5.43
C ASP A 97 -13.88 -12.59 -4.43
N LEU A 98 -12.92 -11.79 -3.99
CA LEU A 98 -13.16 -10.62 -3.12
C LEU A 98 -14.05 -9.57 -3.79
N ALA A 99 -13.86 -9.32 -5.09
CA ALA A 99 -14.70 -8.36 -5.81
C ALA A 99 -16.16 -8.82 -5.85
N THR A 100 -16.35 -10.14 -6.00
CA THR A 100 -17.68 -10.77 -6.00
C THR A 100 -18.32 -10.72 -4.61
N SER A 101 -17.55 -11.01 -3.55
CA SER A 101 -18.08 -11.02 -2.18
C SER A 101 -18.50 -9.63 -1.69
N LEU A 102 -17.83 -8.58 -2.15
CA LEU A 102 -18.13 -7.19 -1.82
C LEU A 102 -19.17 -6.54 -2.75
N SER A 103 -19.66 -7.24 -3.78
CA SER A 103 -20.62 -6.71 -4.76
C SER A 103 -20.19 -5.36 -5.36
N LEU A 104 -18.91 -5.24 -5.71
CA LEU A 104 -18.31 -3.98 -6.19
C LEU A 104 -18.72 -3.69 -7.64
N ASP A 105 -19.02 -2.43 -7.93
CA ASP A 105 -19.23 -1.91 -9.28
C ASP A 105 -18.33 -0.69 -9.56
N GLU A 106 -18.39 -0.15 -10.78
CA GLU A 106 -17.56 0.99 -11.21
C GLU A 106 -17.84 2.29 -10.43
N SER A 107 -18.99 2.40 -9.76
CA SER A 107 -19.36 3.56 -8.95
C SER A 107 -18.82 3.50 -7.52
N ALA A 108 -18.43 2.31 -7.06
CA ALA A 108 -17.87 2.11 -5.74
C ALA A 108 -16.44 2.66 -5.60
N MET A 109 -16.09 2.99 -4.35
CA MET A 109 -14.72 3.26 -3.94
C MET A 109 -14.40 2.37 -2.74
N ILE A 110 -13.25 1.71 -2.77
CA ILE A 110 -12.71 1.00 -1.61
C ILE A 110 -11.39 1.62 -1.18
N ASP A 111 -11.08 1.44 0.10
CA ASP A 111 -9.80 1.82 0.67
C ASP A 111 -8.99 0.58 1.02
N VAL A 112 -7.79 0.49 0.47
CA VAL A 112 -6.80 -0.53 0.84
C VAL A 112 -5.71 0.15 1.67
N ILE A 113 -5.57 -0.28 2.91
CA ILE A 113 -4.61 0.24 3.87
C ILE A 113 -3.69 -0.89 4.28
N VAL A 114 -2.44 -0.85 3.83
CA VAL A 114 -1.44 -1.87 4.12
C VAL A 114 -0.66 -1.50 5.37
N GLY A 115 -0.56 -2.41 6.34
CA GLY A 115 0.09 -2.17 7.64
C GLY A 115 1.62 -2.17 7.63
N GLU A 116 2.21 -2.44 6.47
CA GLU A 116 3.65 -2.57 6.27
C GLU A 116 4.00 -2.53 4.76
N ARG A 117 5.28 -2.65 4.42
CA ARG A 117 5.75 -2.98 3.07
C ARG A 117 6.46 -4.31 3.09
N HIS A 118 6.29 -5.12 2.06
CA HIS A 118 7.03 -6.36 1.93
C HIS A 118 8.51 -6.07 1.61
N PRO A 119 9.49 -6.86 2.10
CA PRO A 119 10.91 -6.67 1.75
C PRO A 119 11.19 -6.63 0.24
N LEU A 120 10.39 -7.36 -0.54
CA LEU A 120 10.41 -7.37 -2.01
C LEU A 120 9.39 -6.41 -2.59
N PRO A 121 9.80 -5.44 -3.43
CA PRO A 121 8.88 -4.49 -4.02
C PRO A 121 7.93 -5.15 -5.03
N SER A 122 8.33 -6.26 -5.68
CA SER A 122 7.46 -7.02 -6.58
C SER A 122 6.27 -7.69 -5.90
N VAL A 123 6.31 -7.88 -4.58
CA VAL A 123 5.16 -8.37 -3.81
C VAL A 123 4.15 -7.24 -3.58
N ASP A 124 4.62 -6.06 -3.19
CA ASP A 124 3.78 -4.85 -3.13
C ASP A 124 3.16 -4.55 -4.52
N ASP A 125 3.94 -4.65 -5.60
CA ASP A 125 3.47 -4.36 -6.97
C ASP A 125 2.36 -5.32 -7.43
N ARG A 126 2.42 -6.59 -7.01
CA ARG A 126 1.34 -7.56 -7.27
C ARG A 126 0.06 -7.22 -6.51
N LEU A 127 0.19 -6.71 -5.29
CA LEU A 127 -0.94 -6.26 -4.49
C LEU A 127 -1.58 -5.00 -5.10
N GLU A 128 -0.76 -4.05 -5.57
CA GLU A 128 -1.22 -2.87 -6.31
C GLU A 128 -1.90 -3.27 -7.64
N ALA A 129 -1.34 -4.25 -8.37
CA ALA A 129 -1.95 -4.77 -9.60
C ALA A 129 -3.31 -5.45 -9.34
N PHE A 130 -3.42 -6.25 -8.28
CA PHE A 130 -4.69 -6.81 -7.84
C PHE A 130 -5.74 -5.72 -7.59
N ALA A 131 -5.36 -4.63 -6.90
CA ALA A 131 -6.26 -3.52 -6.66
C ALA A 131 -6.68 -2.80 -7.97
N ASP A 132 -5.82 -2.77 -9.00
CA ASP A 132 -6.11 -2.18 -10.31
C ASP A 132 -7.05 -3.04 -11.17
N GLU A 133 -7.08 -4.34 -10.92
CA GLU A 133 -7.99 -5.28 -11.58
C GLU A 133 -9.42 -5.22 -11.02
N LEU A 134 -9.62 -4.63 -9.84
CA LEU A 134 -10.94 -4.47 -9.26
C LEU A 134 -11.84 -3.58 -10.16
N PRO A 135 -13.15 -3.86 -10.21
CA PRO A 135 -14.08 -3.10 -11.04
C PRO A 135 -14.30 -1.67 -10.54
N CYS A 136 -13.88 -1.34 -9.32
CA CYS A 136 -14.14 -0.08 -8.63
C CYS A 136 -12.87 0.76 -8.44
N ARG A 137 -13.04 2.02 -7.99
CA ARG A 137 -11.91 2.85 -7.57
C ARG A 137 -11.28 2.31 -6.29
N CYS A 138 -9.96 2.34 -6.19
CA CYS A 138 -9.22 1.94 -5.00
C CYS A 138 -8.26 3.04 -4.58
N ARG A 139 -8.33 3.49 -3.32
CA ARG A 139 -7.28 4.34 -2.73
C ARG A 139 -6.37 3.50 -1.86
N PHE A 140 -5.08 3.54 -2.16
CA PHE A 140 -4.08 2.62 -1.64
C PHE A 140 -3.04 3.35 -0.81
N SER A 141 -2.92 3.03 0.48
CA SER A 141 -1.87 3.55 1.37
C SER A 141 -1.06 2.44 2.03
N HIS A 142 0.21 2.72 2.31
CA HIS A 142 1.04 1.91 3.20
C HIS A 142 1.36 2.70 4.47
N HIS A 143 1.39 2.01 5.61
CA HIS A 143 1.84 2.51 6.90
C HIS A 143 3.14 1.83 7.27
N LEU A 144 4.15 2.61 7.64
CA LEU A 144 5.48 2.15 8.00
C LEU A 144 5.92 2.82 9.31
N SER A 145 6.72 2.14 10.10
CA SER A 145 7.40 2.71 11.28
C SER A 145 8.91 2.69 11.10
N LEU A 146 9.64 3.49 11.89
CA LEU A 146 11.10 3.41 11.93
C LEU A 146 11.65 2.15 12.59
N GLU A 147 10.78 1.38 13.22
CA GLU A 147 11.06 0.11 13.89
C GLU A 147 10.74 -1.09 12.98
N ASP A 148 10.12 -0.86 11.81
CA ASP A 148 9.84 -1.94 10.88
C ASP A 148 11.15 -2.50 10.30
N ALA A 149 11.27 -3.83 10.23
CA ALA A 149 12.50 -4.51 9.82
C ALA A 149 13.03 -4.07 8.45
N VAL A 150 12.13 -3.82 7.48
CA VAL A 150 12.51 -3.29 6.17
C VAL A 150 13.16 -1.92 6.30
N ILE A 151 12.66 -1.07 7.20
CA ILE A 151 13.25 0.25 7.46
C ILE A 151 14.55 0.10 8.23
N GLU A 152 14.63 -0.76 9.25
CA GLU A 152 15.82 -0.99 10.07
C GLU A 152 17.03 -1.45 9.26
N VAL A 153 16.83 -2.37 8.31
CA VAL A 153 17.90 -2.81 7.37
C VAL A 153 18.48 -1.64 6.58
N PHE A 154 17.73 -0.54 6.43
CA PHE A 154 18.16 0.66 5.74
C PHE A 154 18.41 1.86 6.67
N ALA A 155 18.10 1.71 7.96
CA ALA A 155 18.12 2.75 8.98
C ALA A 155 19.56 3.01 9.42
N GLY A 156 20.38 3.48 8.49
CA GLY A 156 21.52 4.31 8.87
C GLY A 156 21.04 5.68 9.38
N ASP A 157 21.99 6.53 9.78
CA ASP A 157 21.73 7.88 10.31
C ASP A 157 20.86 8.75 9.40
N TRP A 158 20.84 8.46 8.08
CA TRP A 158 20.18 9.30 7.10
C TRP A 158 18.65 9.30 7.18
N ILE A 159 17.98 8.16 7.47
CA ILE A 159 16.50 8.12 7.53
C ILE A 159 16.03 8.92 8.72
N LYS A 160 16.61 8.67 9.89
CA LYS A 160 16.31 9.43 11.11
C LYS A 160 16.63 10.91 10.89
N SER A 161 17.80 11.25 10.34
CA SER A 161 18.17 12.66 10.05
C SER A 161 17.23 13.35 9.05
N VAL A 162 16.83 12.68 7.97
CA VAL A 162 15.89 13.23 6.98
C VAL A 162 14.53 13.45 7.61
N LEU A 163 14.02 12.50 8.38
CA LEU A 163 12.71 12.59 8.99
C LEU A 163 12.68 13.62 10.13
N THR A 164 13.70 13.67 10.98
CA THR A 164 13.86 14.75 11.97
C THR A 164 13.87 16.13 11.29
N LYS A 165 14.56 16.29 10.16
CA LYS A 165 14.55 17.55 9.40
C LYS A 165 13.20 17.89 8.77
N LEU A 166 12.37 16.89 8.50
CA LEU A 166 11.00 17.06 8.01
C LEU A 166 10.00 17.36 9.13
N GLY A 167 10.46 17.48 10.39
CA GLY A 167 9.61 17.82 11.53
C GLY A 167 8.83 16.64 12.08
N MET A 168 9.43 15.44 12.08
CA MET A 168 8.79 14.23 12.63
C MET A 168 8.37 14.43 14.09
N ASN A 169 7.07 14.28 14.35
CA ASN A 169 6.49 14.27 15.69
C ASN A 169 6.10 12.83 16.06
N GLU A 170 5.97 12.53 17.34
CA GLU A 170 5.62 11.17 17.81
C GLU A 170 4.24 10.73 17.28
N ASP A 171 3.30 11.66 17.16
CA ASP A 171 1.90 11.41 16.81
C ASP A 171 1.54 11.74 15.35
N GLU A 172 2.52 12.09 14.51
CA GLU A 172 2.26 12.53 13.13
C GLU A 172 3.08 11.76 12.10
N ALA A 173 2.38 11.23 11.08
CA ALA A 173 3.03 10.58 9.95
C ALA A 173 3.70 11.58 9.02
N ILE A 174 4.92 11.26 8.59
CA ILE A 174 5.53 11.92 7.45
C ILE A 174 4.97 11.29 6.17
N LYS A 175 4.35 12.12 5.32
CA LYS A 175 3.87 11.74 3.98
C LYS A 175 4.72 12.45 2.93
N SER A 176 5.68 11.74 2.35
CA SER A 176 6.60 12.33 1.36
C SER A 176 6.89 11.38 0.21
N GLN A 177 6.53 11.82 -1.00
CA GLN A 177 6.84 11.12 -2.25
C GLN A 177 8.35 10.86 -2.42
N MET A 178 9.21 11.77 -1.95
CA MET A 178 10.65 11.55 -1.98
C MET A 178 11.06 10.38 -1.10
N VAL A 179 10.47 10.27 0.09
CA VAL A 179 10.81 9.21 1.05
C VAL A 179 10.28 7.87 0.58
N SER A 180 9.03 7.78 0.13
CA SER A 180 8.48 6.55 -0.47
C SER A 180 9.32 6.03 -1.63
N ARG A 181 9.76 6.92 -2.54
CA ARG A 181 10.65 6.54 -3.65
C ARG A 181 11.99 5.98 -3.16
N ARG A 182 12.56 6.56 -2.10
CA ARG A 182 13.82 6.05 -1.52
C ARG A 182 13.62 4.69 -0.86
N ILE A 183 12.50 4.46 -0.17
CA ILE A 183 12.17 3.15 0.42
C ILE A 183 12.06 2.10 -0.70
N ARG A 184 11.33 2.40 -1.79
CA ARG A 184 11.25 1.53 -2.97
C ARG A 184 12.61 1.20 -3.59
N GLN A 185 13.48 2.20 -3.77
CA GLN A 185 14.86 1.97 -4.27
C GLN A 185 15.69 1.06 -3.36
N LYS A 186 15.41 1.07 -2.06
CA LYS A 186 16.09 0.22 -1.09
C LYS A 186 15.54 -1.20 -1.12
N GLN A 187 14.22 -1.39 -1.19
CA GLN A 187 13.59 -2.70 -1.43
C GLN A 187 14.14 -3.37 -2.70
N GLN A 188 14.37 -2.61 -3.78
CA GLN A 188 15.02 -3.14 -5.00
C GLN A 188 16.42 -3.73 -4.75
N LYS A 189 17.16 -3.20 -3.76
CA LYS A 189 18.46 -3.77 -3.36
C LYS A 189 18.32 -5.05 -2.55
N ILE A 190 17.26 -5.19 -1.75
CA ILE A 190 16.92 -6.45 -1.07
C ILE A 190 16.59 -7.49 -2.14
N GLU A 191 15.68 -7.17 -3.07
CA GLU A 191 15.24 -8.09 -4.10
C GLU A 191 16.39 -8.60 -4.98
N GLY A 192 17.34 -7.74 -5.34
CA GLY A 192 18.53 -8.15 -6.09
C GLY A 192 19.50 -9.06 -5.31
N ARG A 193 19.33 -9.22 -3.99
CA ARG A 193 20.15 -10.05 -3.10
C ARG A 193 19.40 -11.24 -2.52
N ALA A 194 18.07 -11.20 -2.52
CA ALA A 194 17.22 -12.25 -1.99
C ALA A 194 17.48 -13.56 -2.73
N PHE A 195 17.76 -14.63 -1.98
CA PHE A 195 18.05 -15.94 -2.56
C PHE A 195 16.81 -16.84 -2.69
N GLY A 196 15.65 -16.39 -2.16
CA GLY A 196 14.40 -17.13 -2.18
C GLY A 196 13.21 -16.32 -1.70
N THR A 197 12.07 -17.00 -1.60
CA THR A 197 10.79 -16.45 -1.11
C THR A 197 10.15 -17.40 -0.10
N VAL A 198 10.95 -17.86 0.87
CA VAL A 198 10.48 -18.73 1.95
C VAL A 198 9.58 -17.91 2.87
N ASP A 199 8.36 -18.39 3.07
CA ASP A 199 7.37 -17.73 3.91
C ASP A 199 7.83 -17.62 5.38
N ALA A 200 7.32 -16.59 6.06
CA ALA A 200 7.67 -16.27 7.43
C ALA A 200 6.51 -15.59 8.17
N GLU A 201 6.59 -15.59 9.50
CA GLU A 201 5.59 -14.96 10.38
C GLU A 201 5.70 -13.44 10.44
N SER A 202 6.84 -12.86 10.02
CA SER A 202 7.14 -11.43 10.06
C SER A 202 8.15 -11.03 9.00
N ALA A 203 8.20 -9.73 8.67
CA ALA A 203 9.22 -9.18 7.76
C ALA A 203 10.65 -9.43 8.26
N ALA A 204 10.89 -9.35 9.57
CA ALA A 204 12.19 -9.63 10.16
C ALA A 204 12.61 -11.10 9.97
N ALA A 205 11.70 -12.03 10.23
CA ALA A 205 11.94 -13.45 10.01
C ALA A 205 12.10 -13.78 8.52
N TRP A 206 11.36 -13.07 7.64
CA TRP A 206 11.52 -13.21 6.20
C TRP A 206 12.90 -12.77 5.74
N LEU A 207 13.39 -11.62 6.20
CA LEU A 207 14.72 -11.11 5.89
C LEU A 207 15.82 -12.05 6.38
N GLU A 208 15.69 -12.62 7.58
CA GLU A 208 16.65 -13.60 8.11
C GLU A 208 16.69 -14.87 7.24
N LYS A 209 15.52 -15.35 6.81
CA LYS A 209 15.41 -16.53 5.97
C LYS A 209 15.81 -16.32 4.52
N ASN A 210 15.68 -15.12 3.97
CA ASN A 210 15.80 -14.89 2.51
C ASN A 210 16.91 -13.92 2.12
N CYS A 211 17.50 -13.19 3.08
CA CYS A 211 18.59 -12.21 2.89
C CYS A 211 19.59 -12.17 4.08
N PRO A 212 20.17 -13.31 4.51
CA PRO A 212 21.02 -13.41 5.70
C PRO A 212 22.26 -12.51 5.64
N GLU A 213 22.74 -12.18 4.45
CA GLU A 213 23.86 -11.27 4.22
C GLU A 213 23.58 -9.82 4.64
N LEU A 214 22.32 -9.42 4.78
CA LEU A 214 21.95 -8.05 5.15
C LEU A 214 22.10 -7.74 6.64
N ARG A 215 22.34 -8.73 7.51
CA ARG A 215 22.60 -8.51 8.95
C ARG A 215 24.01 -7.96 9.25
N ASN A 216 24.96 -8.05 8.31
CA ASN A 216 26.39 -7.80 8.56
C ASN A 216 26.92 -6.49 7.92
N THR A 217 26.05 -5.60 7.44
CA THR A 217 26.41 -4.31 6.84
C THR A 217 25.81 -3.15 7.60
#